data_AF-A0A2E2ESQ1-F1
#
_entry.id   AF-A0A2E2ESQ1-F1
#
_cell.length_a   1.000
_cell.length_b   1.000
_cell.length_c   1.000
_cell.angle_alpha   90.00
_cell.angle_beta   90.00
_cell.angle_gamma   90.00
#
_symmetry.space_group_name_H-M   'P 1'
#
loop_
_entity.id
_entity.type
_entity.pdbx_description
1 polymer ?
#
loop_
_entity_poly.entity_id
_entity_poly.type
_entity_poly.pdbx_seq_one_letter_code
_entity_poly.pdbx_strand_id
1 'polypeptide(L)'
;MKTQSTMERIKERQKLSWEGMFYSIQRIDLLVISISGAGIYVCLETLKFNKENCMDIGSLIKISGCFFLIAIIVNFISQVFGRNSNYYDYLWCEEKINSENNPNEKQQKRIKKYDKLSEHYSKWTNRITNSSIIIMLFGLLLIMYYFLSTF
;
A
#
# COMPACT_ATOMS: atom_id res chain seq x y z
N MET A 1 7.64 -1.12 42.29
CA MET A 1 6.24 -1.11 41.79
C MET A 1 5.94 -0.04 40.73
N LYS A 2 6.34 1.23 40.86
CA LYS A 2 6.05 2.27 39.83
C LYS A 2 6.60 1.97 38.41
N THR A 3 7.73 1.27 38.31
CA THR A 3 8.41 0.97 37.05
C THR A 3 7.71 -0.10 36.20
N GLN A 4 7.12 -1.13 36.84
CA GLN A 4 6.34 -2.17 36.15
C GLN A 4 5.07 -1.59 35.50
N SER A 5 4.33 -0.76 36.25
CA SER A 5 3.16 -0.02 35.75
C SER A 5 3.49 0.89 34.56
N THR A 6 4.67 1.52 34.57
CA THR A 6 5.10 2.39 33.46
C THR A 6 5.44 1.57 32.22
N MET A 7 6.14 0.44 32.38
CA MET A 7 6.51 -0.44 31.28
C MET A 7 5.28 -1.10 30.62
N GLU A 8 4.29 -1.52 31.41
CA GLU A 8 3.03 -2.06 30.89
C GLU A 8 2.28 -1.03 30.05
N ARG A 9 2.17 0.22 30.52
CA ARG A 9 1.57 1.33 29.76
C ARG A 9 2.31 1.63 28.46
N ILE A 10 3.64 1.52 28.44
CA ILE A 10 4.43 1.71 27.22
C ILE A 10 4.15 0.60 26.21
N LYS A 11 4.12 -0.67 26.65
CA LYS A 11 3.79 -1.81 25.79
C LYS A 11 2.38 -1.72 25.22
N GLU A 12 1.41 -1.32 26.04
CA GLU A 12 0.03 -1.11 25.61
C GLU A 12 -0.08 0.00 24.56
N ARG A 13 0.57 1.16 24.81
CA ARG A 13 0.63 2.25 23.82
C ARG A 13 1.28 1.82 22.50
N GLN A 14 2.36 1.04 22.58
CA GLN A 14 3.03 0.52 21.39
C GLN A 14 2.10 -0.39 20.59
N LYS A 15 1.39 -1.31 21.26
CA LYS A 15 0.42 -2.21 20.63
C LYS A 15 -0.70 -1.43 19.94
N LEU A 16 -1.32 -0.47 20.64
CA LEU A 16 -2.39 0.36 20.08
C LEU A 16 -1.90 1.18 18.87
N SER A 17 -0.69 1.72 18.94
CA SER A 17 -0.09 2.48 17.82
C SER A 17 0.18 1.59 16.62
N TRP A 18 0.62 0.34 16.85
CA TRP A 18 0.85 -0.64 15.80
C TRP A 18 -0.44 -1.06 15.09
N GLU A 19 -1.49 -1.35 15.87
CA GLU A 19 -2.82 -1.66 15.34
C GLU A 19 -3.39 -0.47 14.53
N GLY A 20 -3.25 0.75 15.06
CA GLY A 20 -3.66 1.97 14.36
C GLY A 20 -2.88 2.21 13.06
N MET A 21 -1.57 1.96 13.05
CA MET A 21 -0.75 2.05 11.84
C MET A 21 -1.18 1.04 10.78
N PHE A 22 -1.36 -0.23 11.16
CA PHE A 22 -1.79 -1.28 10.24
C PHE A 22 -3.15 -0.97 9.63
N TYR A 23 -4.10 -0.56 10.46
CA TYR A 23 -5.43 -0.15 10.01
C TYR A 23 -5.39 1.04 9.04
N SER A 24 -4.52 2.01 9.31
CA SER A 24 -4.36 3.18 8.44
C SER A 24 -3.82 2.79 7.05
N ILE A 25 -2.86 1.87 6.98
CA ILE A 25 -2.33 1.35 5.71
C ILE A 25 -3.44 0.68 4.89
N GLN A 26 -4.26 -0.17 5.51
CA GLN A 26 -5.39 -0.83 4.83
C GLN A 26 -6.40 0.17 4.26
N ARG A 27 -6.69 1.25 5.00
CA ARG A 27 -7.58 2.32 4.52
C ARG A 27 -7.00 3.03 3.31
N ILE A 28 -5.70 3.29 3.29
CA ILE A 28 -5.04 3.92 2.15
C ILE A 28 -5.13 3.03 0.91
N ASP A 29 -4.89 1.73 1.03
CA ASP A 29 -5.03 0.79 -0.09
C ASP A 29 -6.47 0.78 -0.64
N LEU A 30 -7.46 0.75 0.25
CA LEU A 30 -8.87 0.83 -0.14
C LEU A 30 -9.18 2.15 -0.85
N LEU A 31 -8.69 3.28 -0.34
CA LEU A 31 -8.87 4.59 -0.97
C LEU A 31 -8.25 4.64 -2.37
N VAL A 32 -7.04 4.09 -2.54
CA VAL A 32 -6.38 4.05 -3.86
C VAL A 32 -7.23 3.27 -4.86
N ILE A 33 -7.73 2.10 -4.49
CA ILE A 33 -8.56 1.27 -5.35
C ILE A 33 -9.91 1.96 -5.66
N SER A 34 -10.60 2.47 -4.64
CA SER A 34 -11.92 3.09 -4.80
C SER A 34 -11.87 4.36 -5.64
N ILE A 35 -10.92 5.26 -5.36
CA ILE A 35 -10.79 6.52 -6.09
C ILE A 35 -10.32 6.27 -7.51
N SER A 36 -9.31 5.41 -7.70
CA SER A 36 -8.83 5.09 -9.05
C SER A 36 -9.89 4.36 -9.88
N GLY A 37 -10.66 3.45 -9.28
CA GLY A 37 -11.77 2.76 -9.94
C GLY A 37 -12.87 3.73 -10.38
N ALA A 38 -13.28 4.65 -9.52
CA ALA A 38 -14.22 5.72 -9.86
C ALA A 38 -13.65 6.64 -10.96
N GLY A 39 -12.37 7.01 -10.87
CA GLY A 39 -11.68 7.82 -11.86
C GLY A 39 -11.64 7.16 -13.25
N ILE A 40 -11.33 5.85 -13.32
CA ILE A 40 -11.37 5.07 -14.57
C ILE A 40 -12.78 5.09 -15.16
N TYR A 41 -13.81 4.87 -14.35
CA TYR A 41 -15.20 4.92 -14.81
C TYR A 41 -15.55 6.27 -15.43
N VAL A 42 -15.22 7.38 -14.74
CA VAL A 42 -15.43 8.73 -15.27
C VAL A 42 -14.66 8.94 -16.58
N CYS A 43 -13.40 8.49 -16.67
CA CYS A 43 -12.63 8.58 -17.91
C CYS A 43 -13.31 7.83 -19.07
N LEU A 44 -13.83 6.61 -18.83
CA LEU A 44 -14.50 5.82 -19.86
C LEU A 44 -15.81 6.44 -20.34
N GLU A 45 -16.64 6.91 -19.41
CA GLU A 45 -17.89 7.62 -19.76
C GLU A 45 -17.61 8.92 -20.52
N THR A 46 -16.58 9.68 -20.11
CA THR A 46 -16.18 10.91 -20.80
C THR A 46 -15.68 10.62 -22.22
N LEU A 47 -14.90 9.55 -22.42
CA LEU A 47 -14.44 9.13 -23.75
C LEU A 47 -15.60 8.70 -24.64
N LYS A 48 -16.59 7.99 -24.07
CA LYS A 48 -17.81 7.59 -24.77
C LYS A 48 -18.61 8.83 -25.20
N PHE A 49 -18.84 9.76 -24.28
CA PHE A 49 -19.54 11.01 -24.55
C PHE A 49 -18.85 11.84 -25.65
N ASN A 50 -17.52 12.00 -25.59
CA ASN A 50 -16.77 12.72 -26.60
C ASN A 50 -16.87 12.07 -27.98
N LYS A 51 -16.83 10.74 -28.03
CA LYS A 51 -16.98 9.98 -29.27
C LYS A 51 -18.37 10.15 -29.88
N GLU A 52 -19.43 10.15 -29.06
CA GLU A 52 -20.81 10.32 -29.53
C GLU A 52 -21.09 11.74 -30.04
N ASN A 53 -20.43 12.75 -29.47
CA ASN A 53 -20.60 14.16 -29.84
C ASN A 53 -19.55 14.68 -30.84
N CYS A 54 -18.73 13.79 -31.43
CA CYS A 54 -17.65 14.15 -32.36
C CYS A 54 -16.68 15.23 -31.81
N MET A 55 -16.50 15.29 -30.50
CA MET A 55 -15.53 16.17 -29.86
C MET A 55 -14.13 15.57 -29.97
N ASP A 56 -13.10 16.42 -30.11
CA ASP A 56 -11.73 15.93 -30.16
C ASP A 56 -11.41 15.13 -28.89
N ILE A 57 -10.89 13.92 -29.10
CA ILE A 57 -10.65 12.98 -28.02
C ILE A 57 -9.44 13.49 -27.26
N GLY A 58 -9.71 14.22 -26.18
CA GLY A 58 -8.69 14.74 -25.29
C GLY A 58 -7.76 13.61 -24.83
N SER A 59 -6.57 13.53 -25.42
CA SER A 59 -5.52 12.57 -25.04
C SER A 59 -5.24 12.60 -23.53
N LEU A 60 -5.51 13.73 -22.89
CA LEU A 60 -5.49 13.94 -21.44
C LEU A 60 -6.37 12.94 -20.67
N ILE A 61 -7.60 12.67 -21.10
CA ILE A 61 -8.50 11.71 -20.41
C ILE A 61 -7.95 10.29 -20.51
N LYS A 62 -7.41 9.91 -21.67
CA LYS A 62 -6.78 8.58 -21.84
C LYS A 62 -5.57 8.43 -20.93
N ILE A 63 -4.71 9.44 -20.90
CA ILE A 63 -3.52 9.47 -20.02
C ILE A 63 -3.95 9.38 -18.56
N SER A 64 -4.96 10.15 -18.14
CA SER A 64 -5.52 10.08 -16.78
C SER A 64 -6.01 8.69 -16.43
N GLY A 65 -6.77 8.04 -17.32
CA GLY A 65 -7.23 6.66 -17.14
C GLY A 65 -6.07 5.68 -16.98
N CYS A 66 -4.99 5.85 -17.76
CA CYS A 66 -3.77 5.06 -17.61
C CYS A 66 -3.10 5.27 -16.25
N PHE A 67 -3.01 6.50 -15.74
CA PHE A 67 -2.48 6.78 -14.40
C PHE A 67 -3.28 6.05 -13.32
N PHE A 68 -4.62 6.10 -13.36
CA PHE A 68 -5.45 5.37 -12.41
C PHE A 68 -5.25 3.85 -12.48
N LEU A 69 -5.15 3.29 -13.69
CA LEU A 69 -4.90 1.86 -13.86
C LEU A 69 -3.52 1.46 -13.29
N ILE A 70 -2.48 2.23 -13.59
CA ILE A 70 -1.14 2.01 -13.06
C ILE A 70 -1.16 2.11 -11.53
N ALA A 71 -1.89 3.09 -10.95
CA ALA A 71 -2.00 3.23 -9.51
C ALA A 71 -2.59 1.98 -8.85
N ILE A 72 -3.65 1.39 -9.43
CA ILE A 72 -4.25 0.13 -8.95
C ILE A 72 -3.24 -1.02 -9.04
N ILE A 73 -2.54 -1.17 -10.17
CA ILE A 73 -1.56 -2.24 -10.37
C ILE A 73 -0.42 -2.12 -9.36
N VAL A 74 0.13 -0.93 -9.19
CA VAL A 74 1.21 -0.65 -8.23
C VAL A 74 0.73 -0.91 -6.79
N ASN A 75 -0.50 -0.51 -6.45
CA ASN A 75 -1.07 -0.79 -5.13
C ASN A 75 -1.22 -2.29 -4.87
N PHE A 76 -1.71 -3.05 -5.86
CA PHE A 76 -1.81 -4.51 -5.77
C PHE A 76 -0.44 -5.18 -5.56
N ILE A 77 0.59 -4.74 -6.28
CA ILE A 77 1.96 -5.20 -6.09
C ILE A 77 2.44 -4.92 -4.65
N SER A 78 2.11 -3.75 -4.10
CA SER A 78 2.43 -3.41 -2.70
C SER A 78 1.82 -4.41 -1.71
N GLN A 79 0.55 -4.78 -1.91
CA GLN A 79 -0.15 -5.75 -1.07
C GLN A 79 0.50 -7.14 -1.13
N VAL A 80 0.99 -7.56 -2.32
CA VAL A 80 1.75 -8.81 -2.47
C VAL A 80 3.04 -8.76 -1.65
N PHE A 81 3.79 -7.65 -1.70
CA PHE A 81 4.97 -7.47 -0.87
C PHE A 81 4.63 -7.45 0.63
N GLY A 82 3.52 -6.83 1.02
CA GLY A 82 3.05 -6.80 2.40
C GLY A 82 2.72 -8.20 2.92
N ARG A 83 2.07 -9.03 2.09
CA ARG A 83 1.83 -10.45 2.39
C ARG A 83 3.13 -11.20 2.60
N ASN A 84 4.14 -11.00 1.75
CA ASN A 84 5.44 -11.66 1.89
C ASN A 84 6.16 -11.20 3.17
N SER A 85 6.10 -9.91 3.51
CA SER A 85 6.64 -9.39 4.78
C SER A 85 6.05 -10.14 5.97
N ASN A 86 4.71 -10.23 6.04
CA ASN A 86 4.01 -10.91 7.13
C ASN A 86 4.32 -12.42 7.17
N TYR A 87 4.49 -13.06 6.01
CA TYR A 87 4.87 -14.46 5.95
C TYR A 87 6.27 -14.72 6.53
N TYR A 88 7.26 -13.88 6.21
CA TYR A 88 8.59 -14.02 6.80
C TYR A 88 8.63 -13.64 8.27
N ASP A 89 7.79 -12.69 8.70
CA ASP A 89 7.63 -12.35 10.12
C ASP A 89 7.03 -13.52 10.92
N TYR A 90 6.05 -14.22 10.34
CA TYR A 90 5.51 -15.46 10.89
C TYR A 90 6.58 -16.54 11.04
N LEU A 91 7.38 -16.80 9.99
CA LEU A 91 8.47 -17.79 10.05
C LEU A 91 9.54 -17.41 11.08
N TRP A 92 9.81 -16.12 11.25
CA TRP A 92 10.71 -15.63 12.29
C TRP A 92 10.17 -15.92 13.69
N CYS A 93 8.87 -15.67 13.92
CA CYS A 93 8.22 -15.95 15.19
C CYS A 93 8.24 -17.46 15.50
N GLU A 94 7.91 -18.29 14.51
CA GLU A 94 7.92 -19.74 14.61
C GLU A 94 9.30 -20.28 14.99
N GLU A 95 10.38 -19.84 14.32
CA GLU A 95 11.75 -20.26 14.67
C GLU A 95 12.19 -19.76 16.05
N LYS A 96 11.75 -18.58 16.48
CA LYS A 96 12.04 -18.08 17.83
C LYS A 96 11.32 -18.88 18.91
N ILE A 97 10.07 -19.26 18.71
CA ILE A 97 9.30 -20.08 19.64
C ILE A 97 9.95 -21.47 19.74
N ASN A 98 10.26 -22.09 18.60
CA ASN A 98 10.83 -23.44 18.53
C ASN A 98 12.28 -23.55 19.04
N SER A 99 12.95 -22.42 19.30
CA SER A 99 14.34 -22.43 19.78
C SER A 99 14.49 -22.22 21.29
N GLU A 100 13.40 -22.02 22.04
CA GLU A 100 13.37 -21.92 23.53
C GLU A 100 14.58 -21.18 24.15
N ASN A 101 14.99 -20.07 23.53
CA ASN A 101 16.15 -19.23 23.91
C ASN A 101 17.56 -19.81 23.70
N ASN A 102 17.73 -21.05 23.22
CA ASN A 102 19.02 -21.65 22.85
C ASN A 102 19.06 -22.10 21.38
N PRO A 103 18.98 -21.15 20.42
CA PRO A 103 19.02 -21.49 19.00
C PRO A 103 20.39 -22.03 18.61
N ASN A 104 20.40 -23.18 17.93
CA ASN A 104 21.60 -23.68 17.26
C ASN A 104 22.03 -22.76 16.11
N GLU A 105 23.25 -22.90 15.60
CA GLU A 105 23.77 -22.02 14.54
C GLU A 105 22.89 -21.97 13.28
N LYS A 106 22.23 -23.09 12.93
CA LYS A 106 21.33 -23.15 11.77
C LYS A 106 20.06 -22.33 12.01
N GLN A 107 19.47 -22.43 13.20
CA GLN A 107 18.31 -21.65 13.62
C GLN A 107 18.65 -20.16 13.67
N GLN A 108 19.81 -19.77 14.23
CA GLN A 108 20.24 -18.37 14.22
C GLN A 108 20.37 -17.79 12.82
N LYS A 109 20.91 -18.56 11.87
CA LYS A 109 21.00 -18.14 10.45
C LYS A 109 19.62 -17.96 9.83
N ARG A 110 18.65 -18.85 10.12
CA ARG A 110 17.26 -18.72 9.63
C ARG A 110 16.55 -17.51 10.23
N ILE A 111 16.64 -17.31 11.54
CA ILE A 111 16.08 -16.14 12.23
C ILE A 111 16.59 -14.84 11.57
N LYS A 112 17.92 -14.69 11.42
CA LYS A 112 18.51 -13.51 10.76
C LYS A 112 18.05 -13.35 9.31
N LYS A 113 17.88 -14.45 8.58
CA LYS A 113 17.40 -14.43 7.20
C LYS A 113 15.96 -13.95 7.12
N TYR A 114 15.07 -14.50 7.94
CA TYR A 114 13.65 -14.13 7.96
C TYR A 114 13.43 -12.69 8.41
N ASP A 115 14.17 -12.25 9.43
CA ASP A 115 14.18 -10.86 9.90
C ASP A 115 14.56 -9.88 8.77
N LYS A 116 15.69 -10.15 8.08
CA LYS A 116 16.15 -9.33 6.96
C LYS A 116 15.16 -9.32 5.79
N LEU A 117 14.53 -10.45 5.48
CA LEU A 117 13.53 -10.53 4.42
C LEU A 117 12.26 -9.77 4.80
N SER A 118 11.75 -9.93 6.02
CA SER A 118 10.60 -9.20 6.55
C SER A 118 10.83 -7.69 6.44
N GLU A 119 11.98 -7.19 6.94
CA GLU A 119 12.32 -5.77 6.81
C GLU A 119 12.41 -5.29 5.35
N HIS A 120 13.01 -6.10 4.48
CA HIS A 120 13.18 -5.75 3.08
C HIS A 120 11.82 -5.58 2.40
N TYR A 121 10.92 -6.55 2.59
CA TYR A 121 9.57 -6.51 2.02
C TYR A 121 8.75 -5.37 2.60
N SER A 122 8.80 -5.14 3.92
CA SER A 122 8.12 -4.01 4.57
C SER A 122 8.56 -2.65 3.99
N LYS A 123 9.87 -2.44 3.79
CA LYS A 123 10.40 -1.22 3.16
C LYS A 123 9.89 -1.06 1.72
N TRP A 124 9.81 -2.14 0.95
CA TRP A 124 9.26 -2.09 -0.41
C TRP A 124 7.77 -1.78 -0.42
N THR A 125 6.97 -2.42 0.44
CA THR A 125 5.54 -2.13 0.60
C THR A 125 5.30 -0.64 0.84
N ASN A 126 6.00 -0.05 1.82
CA ASN A 126 5.83 1.38 2.12
C ASN A 126 6.19 2.29 0.93
N ARG A 127 7.27 1.99 0.20
CA ARG A 127 7.67 2.76 -0.98
C ARG A 127 6.65 2.64 -2.10
N ILE A 128 6.20 1.42 -2.40
CA ILE A 128 5.29 1.14 -3.51
C ILE A 128 3.89 1.69 -3.22
N THR A 129 3.39 1.56 -1.97
CA THR A 129 2.13 2.20 -1.56
C THR A 129 2.21 3.71 -1.76
N ASN A 130 3.27 4.37 -1.28
CA ASN A 130 3.43 5.82 -1.48
C ASN A 130 3.50 6.19 -2.98
N SER A 131 4.20 5.42 -3.80
CA SER A 131 4.20 5.61 -5.25
C SER A 131 2.81 5.48 -5.86
N SER A 132 1.99 4.50 -5.44
CA SER A 132 0.62 4.34 -5.95
C SER A 132 -0.27 5.55 -5.65
N ILE A 133 -0.11 6.15 -4.46
CA ILE A 133 -0.84 7.37 -4.07
C ILE A 133 -0.45 8.54 -4.98
N ILE A 134 0.85 8.74 -5.20
CA ILE A 134 1.35 9.82 -6.07
C ILE A 134 0.82 9.65 -7.51
N ILE A 135 0.87 8.43 -8.05
CA ILE A 135 0.37 8.12 -9.39
C ILE A 135 -1.14 8.38 -9.49
N MET A 136 -1.93 7.97 -8.49
CA MET A 136 -3.36 8.27 -8.42
C MET A 136 -3.62 9.78 -8.40
N LEU A 137 -2.85 10.54 -7.61
CA LEU A 137 -2.98 12.00 -7.55
C LEU A 137 -2.70 12.67 -8.90
N PHE A 138 -1.72 12.19 -9.67
CA PHE A 138 -1.51 12.67 -11.04
C PHE A 138 -2.71 12.39 -11.94
N GLY A 139 -3.33 11.21 -11.84
CA GLY A 139 -4.59 10.91 -12.53
C GLY A 139 -5.70 11.92 -12.17
N LEU A 140 -5.90 12.18 -10.87
CA LEU A 140 -6.88 13.16 -10.40
C LEU A 140 -6.61 14.58 -10.93
N LEU A 141 -5.36 15.03 -10.90
CA LEU A 141 -5.01 16.36 -11.39
C LEU A 141 -5.24 16.49 -12.89
N LEU A 142 -4.92 15.46 -13.68
CA LEU A 142 -5.13 15.46 -15.14
C LEU A 142 -6.61 15.50 -15.51
N ILE A 143 -7.44 14.68 -14.86
CA ILE A 143 -8.89 14.69 -15.15
C ILE A 143 -9.53 16.02 -14.73
N MET A 144 -9.13 16.58 -13.58
CA MET A 144 -9.61 17.88 -13.13
C MET A 144 -9.19 19.00 -14.08
N TYR A 145 -7.94 19.00 -14.52
CA TYR A 145 -7.45 19.96 -15.51
C TYR A 145 -8.22 19.87 -16.84
N TYR A 146 -8.50 18.65 -17.31
CA TYR A 146 -9.31 18.44 -18.51
C TYR A 146 -10.71 19.05 -18.37
N PHE A 147 -11.39 18.78 -17.26
CA PHE A 147 -12.74 19.33 -17.03
C PHE A 147 -12.73 20.85 -16.98
N LEU A 148 -11.78 21.47 -16.25
CA LEU A 148 -11.66 22.94 -16.15
C LEU A 148 -11.27 23.63 -17.47
N SER A 149 -10.61 22.91 -18.39
CA SER A 149 -10.19 23.48 -19.67
C SER A 149 -11.25 23.33 -20.77
N THR A 150 -12.15 22.35 -20.61
CA THR A 150 -13.14 21.98 -21.63
C THR A 150 -14.53 22.55 -21.32
N PHE A 151 -14.88 22.66 -20.04
CA PHE A 151 -16.14 23.21 -19.54
C PHE A 151 -15.89 24.50 -18.75
#